data_AF-A0A0C2SLH0-F1
#
_entry.id   AF-A0A0C2SLH0-F1
#
_cell.length_a   1.000
_cell.length_b   1.000
_cell.length_c   1.000
_cell.angle_alpha   90.00
_cell.angle_beta   90.00
_cell.angle_gamma   90.00
#
_symmetry.space_group_name_H-M   'P 1'
#
loop_
_entity.id
_entity.type
_entity.pdbx_description
1 polymer ?
#
loop_
_entity_poly.entity_id
_entity_poly.type
_entity_poly.pdbx_seq_one_letter_code
_entity_poly.pdbx_strand_id
1 'polypeptide(L)'
;MGVFSRISNMFKAKVNNTLDEMENPIELLDQKLREMEEQLSKAKLNSAQILGNVHEIEKNMNDAKKQSEDFESKVKLALSKGDEELAKKALSRKMEIDKKYDSLKLSYDNSKVQADALKKSLKELEEEITKTRNYRDEAAARYSNAQASEKINEVLANVQTKNNSIQIDNIERKIQRTESRAKGLSELKDLDDFDSQFEKLNEVDLDLELEKYKDNN
;
A
#
# COMPACT_ATOMS: atom_id res chain seq x y z
N MET A 1 -4.78 -3.68 -19.09
CA MET A 1 -3.29 -3.74 -19.06
C MET A 1 -2.80 -2.70 -18.07
N GLY A 2 -2.53 -3.13 -16.83
CA GLY A 2 -2.30 -2.24 -15.69
C GLY A 2 -0.87 -1.69 -15.63
N VAL A 3 -0.74 -0.56 -14.92
CA VAL A 3 0.53 0.13 -14.59
C VAL A 3 1.64 -0.80 -14.09
N PHE A 4 1.30 -1.92 -13.44
CA PHE A 4 2.22 -2.99 -13.05
C PHE A 4 3.08 -3.55 -14.21
N SER A 5 2.53 -3.71 -15.42
CA SER A 5 3.33 -4.20 -16.56
C SER A 5 4.25 -3.13 -17.12
N ARG A 6 3.90 -1.84 -16.97
CA ARG A 6 4.74 -0.72 -17.40
C ARG A 6 5.94 -0.53 -16.47
N ILE A 7 5.75 -0.70 -15.16
CA ILE A 7 6.84 -0.67 -14.18
C ILE A 7 7.76 -1.88 -14.38
N SER A 8 7.21 -3.10 -14.47
CA SER A 8 8.00 -4.31 -14.76
C SER A 8 8.77 -4.21 -16.09
N ASN A 9 8.19 -3.61 -17.13
CA ASN A 9 8.86 -3.46 -18.42
C ASN A 9 9.90 -2.34 -18.42
N MET A 10 9.72 -1.25 -17.66
CA MET A 10 10.78 -0.25 -17.47
C MET A 10 12.00 -0.85 -16.75
N PHE A 11 11.78 -1.70 -15.73
CA PHE A 11 12.86 -2.41 -15.06
C PHE A 11 13.53 -3.43 -16.00
N LYS A 12 12.76 -4.27 -16.71
CA LYS A 12 13.33 -5.25 -17.67
C LYS A 12 14.07 -4.60 -18.85
N ALA A 13 13.61 -3.45 -19.35
CA ALA A 13 14.25 -2.79 -20.49
C ALA A 13 15.58 -2.10 -20.14
N LYS A 14 15.82 -1.79 -18.85
CA LYS A 14 17.07 -1.14 -18.39
C LYS A 14 18.10 -2.11 -17.81
N VAL A 15 17.69 -3.33 -17.43
CA VAL A 15 18.59 -4.39 -16.94
C VAL A 15 19.54 -4.92 -18.02
N ASN A 16 19.27 -4.66 -19.31
CA ASN A 16 20.12 -5.16 -20.38
C ASN A 16 21.32 -4.25 -20.73
N ASN A 17 21.49 -3.07 -20.10
CA ASN A 17 22.56 -2.14 -20.54
C ASN A 17 23.22 -1.26 -19.46
N THR A 18 22.93 -1.42 -18.17
CA THR A 18 23.65 -0.70 -17.10
C THR A 18 23.74 -1.55 -15.85
N LEU A 19 24.57 -2.60 -15.89
CA LEU A 19 24.86 -3.43 -14.72
C LEU A 19 25.86 -2.77 -13.76
N ASP A 20 26.54 -1.68 -14.17
CA ASP A 20 27.67 -1.11 -13.42
C ASP A 20 27.45 0.30 -12.83
N GLU A 21 26.28 0.94 -12.96
CA GLU A 21 26.06 2.33 -12.47
C GLU A 21 24.81 2.56 -11.58
N MET A 22 24.09 1.51 -11.20
CA MET A 22 23.00 1.63 -10.21
C MET A 22 23.35 0.77 -8.98
N GLU A 23 24.11 1.37 -8.04
CA GLU A 23 24.64 0.69 -6.85
C GLU A 23 23.57 0.07 -5.94
N ASN A 24 22.31 0.53 -5.93
CA ASN A 24 21.26 -0.15 -5.18
C ASN A 24 19.83 0.15 -5.70
N PRO A 25 19.09 -0.86 -6.22
CA PRO A 25 17.71 -0.67 -6.68
C PRO A 25 16.74 -0.25 -5.56
N ILE A 26 17.07 -0.54 -4.30
CA ILE A 26 16.26 -0.15 -3.14
C ILE A 26 16.38 1.36 -2.86
N GLU A 27 17.57 1.92 -3.01
CA GLU A 27 17.82 3.34 -2.78
C GLU A 27 17.06 4.22 -3.78
N LEU A 28 16.95 3.77 -5.04
CA LEU A 28 16.14 4.43 -6.07
C LEU A 28 14.64 4.38 -5.73
N LEU A 29 14.14 3.28 -5.18
CA LEU A 29 12.76 3.17 -4.71
C LEU A 29 12.50 4.08 -3.51
N ASP A 30 13.45 4.19 -2.58
CA ASP A 30 13.38 5.10 -1.44
C ASP A 30 13.39 6.57 -1.89
N GLN A 31 14.23 6.93 -2.86
CA GLN A 31 14.23 8.27 -3.44
C GLN A 31 12.87 8.59 -4.08
N LYS A 32 12.35 7.68 -4.90
CA LYS A 32 11.03 7.85 -5.52
C LYS A 32 9.92 7.99 -4.49
N LEU A 33 9.95 7.22 -3.41
CA LEU A 33 9.00 7.34 -2.31
C LEU A 33 9.06 8.73 -1.65
N ARG A 34 10.27 9.24 -1.38
CA ARG A 34 10.45 10.59 -0.84
C ARG A 34 9.86 11.66 -1.76
N GLU A 35 10.12 11.56 -3.07
CA GLU A 35 9.58 12.50 -4.06
C GLU A 35 8.04 12.44 -4.11
N MET A 36 7.44 11.24 -4.09
CA MET A 36 5.99 11.08 -4.07
C MET A 36 5.36 11.64 -2.78
N GLU A 37 6.00 11.43 -1.63
CA GLU A 37 5.55 11.99 -0.34
C GLU A 37 5.64 13.52 -0.31
N GLU A 38 6.70 14.10 -0.88
CA GLU A 38 6.85 15.54 -1.02
C GLU A 38 5.78 16.13 -1.95
N GLN A 39 5.50 15.46 -3.08
CA GLN A 39 4.42 15.83 -3.99
C GLN A 39 3.06 15.75 -3.31
N LEU A 40 2.80 14.71 -2.52
CA LEU A 40 1.57 14.58 -1.75
C LEU A 40 1.42 15.73 -0.75
N SER A 41 2.48 16.09 -0.03
CA SER A 41 2.48 17.21 0.91
C SER A 41 2.14 18.53 0.23
N LYS A 42 2.83 18.83 -0.89
CA LYS A 42 2.57 20.02 -1.71
C LYS A 42 1.14 20.04 -2.25
N ALA A 43 0.67 18.91 -2.76
CA ALA A 43 -0.69 18.77 -3.29
C ALA A 43 -1.74 18.97 -2.20
N LYS A 44 -1.51 18.47 -0.97
CA LYS A 44 -2.39 18.70 0.19
C LYS A 44 -2.48 20.17 0.57
N LEU A 45 -1.36 20.89 0.62
CA LEU A 45 -1.34 22.32 0.92
C LEU A 45 -2.11 23.13 -0.12
N ASN A 46 -1.84 22.89 -1.41
CA ASN A 46 -2.54 23.57 -2.50
C ASN A 46 -4.05 23.24 -2.50
N SER A 47 -4.40 21.98 -2.23
CA SER A 47 -5.79 21.56 -2.15
C SER A 47 -6.51 22.19 -0.95
N ALA A 48 -5.84 22.34 0.19
CA ALA A 48 -6.41 22.99 1.37
C ALA A 48 -6.83 24.43 1.07
N GLN A 49 -6.02 25.18 0.32
CA GLN A 49 -6.37 26.54 -0.11
C GLN A 49 -7.63 26.55 -0.99
N ILE A 50 -7.71 25.62 -1.96
CA ILE A 50 -8.86 25.53 -2.87
C ILE A 50 -10.12 25.12 -2.11
N LEU A 51 -10.04 24.14 -1.22
CA LEU A 51 -11.15 23.72 -0.36
C LEU A 51 -11.58 24.84 0.58
N GLY A 52 -10.64 25.63 1.11
CA GLY A 52 -10.92 26.82 1.90
C GLY A 52 -11.74 27.85 1.12
N ASN A 53 -11.34 28.14 -0.12
CA ASN A 53 -12.09 29.05 -0.99
C ASN A 53 -13.51 28.52 -1.29
N VAL A 54 -13.68 27.21 -1.49
CA VAL A 54 -15.00 26.59 -1.68
C VAL A 54 -15.89 26.81 -0.45
N HIS A 55 -15.35 26.61 0.75
CA HIS A 55 -16.06 26.86 2.00
C HIS A 55 -16.41 28.34 2.20
N GLU A 56 -15.55 29.26 1.78
CA GLU A 56 -15.85 30.69 1.81
C GLU A 56 -17.01 31.05 0.87
N ILE A 57 -17.00 30.53 -0.36
CA ILE A 57 -18.11 30.72 -1.31
C ILE A 57 -19.40 30.11 -0.76
N GLU A 58 -19.33 28.91 -0.19
CA GLU A 58 -20.47 28.23 0.45
C GLU A 58 -21.06 29.06 1.60
N LYS A 59 -20.19 29.63 2.45
CA LYS A 59 -20.60 30.52 3.54
C LYS A 59 -21.31 31.75 2.99
N ASN A 60 -20.70 32.44 2.03
CA ASN A 60 -21.27 33.63 1.40
C ASN A 60 -22.62 33.33 0.71
N MET A 61 -22.75 32.17 0.07
CA MET A 61 -23.97 31.68 -0.54
C MET A 61 -25.06 31.46 0.53
N ASN A 62 -24.73 30.79 1.63
CA ASN A 62 -25.66 30.55 2.74
C ASN A 62 -26.10 31.84 3.43
N ASP A 63 -25.19 32.81 3.58
CA ASP A 63 -25.51 34.12 4.14
C ASP A 63 -26.45 34.90 3.21
N ALA A 64 -26.21 34.87 1.89
CA ALA A 64 -27.13 35.46 0.91
C ALA A 64 -28.53 34.79 0.96
N LYS A 65 -28.58 33.46 1.09
CA LYS A 65 -29.84 32.72 1.24
C LYS A 65 -30.63 33.18 2.47
N LYS A 66 -29.97 33.26 3.64
CA LYS A 66 -30.59 33.74 4.88
C LYS A 66 -31.11 35.18 4.73
N GLN A 67 -30.32 36.06 4.12
CA GLN A 67 -30.75 37.43 3.87
C GLN A 67 -31.99 37.49 2.97
N SER A 68 -32.07 36.63 1.94
CA SER A 68 -33.26 36.53 1.10
C SER A 68 -34.50 36.10 1.90
N GLU A 69 -34.36 35.08 2.75
CA GLU A 69 -35.43 34.59 3.63
C GLU A 69 -35.90 35.68 4.63
N ASP A 70 -34.96 36.47 5.16
CA ASP A 70 -35.26 37.62 6.03
C ASP A 70 -36.08 38.69 5.29
N PHE A 71 -35.67 39.04 4.05
CA PHE A 71 -36.42 40.00 3.24
C PHE A 71 -37.77 39.45 2.81
N GLU A 72 -37.89 38.15 2.55
CA GLU A 72 -39.18 37.52 2.29
C GLU A 72 -40.14 37.66 3.48
N SER A 73 -39.63 37.45 4.68
CA SER A 73 -40.39 37.64 5.93
C SER A 73 -40.82 39.11 6.10
N LYS A 74 -39.96 40.06 5.77
CA LYS A 74 -40.27 41.50 5.77
C LYS A 74 -41.34 41.87 4.73
N VAL A 75 -41.30 41.27 3.54
CA VAL A 75 -42.34 41.45 2.50
C VAL A 75 -43.69 40.98 3.03
N LYS A 76 -43.75 39.75 3.59
CA LYS A 76 -44.98 39.19 4.17
C LYS A 76 -45.53 40.09 5.30
N LEU A 77 -44.65 40.59 6.16
CA LEU A 77 -45.03 41.50 7.24
C LEU A 77 -45.60 42.83 6.73
N ALA A 78 -44.94 43.46 5.74
CA ALA A 78 -45.41 44.72 5.16
C ALA A 78 -46.78 44.55 4.48
N LEU A 79 -46.97 43.46 3.73
CA LEU A 79 -48.27 43.13 3.12
C LEU A 79 -49.36 42.89 4.17
N SER A 80 -49.04 42.20 5.28
CA SER A 80 -50.02 41.97 6.37
C SER A 80 -50.48 43.26 7.04
N LYS A 81 -49.68 44.34 6.96
CA LYS A 81 -49.99 45.67 7.49
C LYS A 81 -50.59 46.62 6.44
N GLY A 82 -50.79 46.15 5.20
CA GLY A 82 -51.32 46.96 4.10
C GLY A 82 -50.33 47.99 3.52
N ASP A 83 -49.04 47.90 3.86
CA ASP A 83 -48.01 48.82 3.34
C ASP A 83 -47.35 48.24 2.07
N GLU A 84 -48.02 48.44 0.94
CA GLU A 84 -47.55 47.94 -0.36
C GLU A 84 -46.25 48.60 -0.85
N GLU A 85 -46.04 49.88 -0.52
CA GLU A 85 -44.82 50.62 -0.85
C GLU A 85 -43.60 49.98 -0.17
N LEU A 86 -43.71 49.69 1.12
CA LEU A 86 -42.66 49.02 1.88
C LEU A 86 -42.45 47.57 1.43
N ALA A 87 -43.54 46.86 1.10
CA ALA A 87 -43.46 45.51 0.54
C ALA A 87 -42.71 45.48 -0.79
N LYS A 88 -42.98 46.41 -1.72
CA LYS A 88 -42.26 46.53 -3.00
C LYS A 88 -40.77 46.82 -2.80
N LYS A 89 -40.41 47.71 -1.87
CA LYS A 89 -39.00 48.00 -1.54
C LYS A 89 -38.28 46.77 -0.98
N ALA A 90 -38.90 46.06 -0.04
CA ALA A 90 -38.33 44.83 0.51
C ALA A 90 -38.19 43.72 -0.54
N LEU A 91 -39.18 43.59 -1.44
CA LEU A 91 -39.15 42.63 -2.55
C LEU A 91 -38.03 42.94 -3.54
N SER A 92 -37.83 44.22 -3.89
CA SER A 92 -36.71 44.62 -4.75
C SER A 92 -35.36 44.25 -4.15
N ARG A 93 -35.16 44.43 -2.83
CA ARG A 93 -33.94 43.98 -2.13
C ARG A 93 -33.80 42.46 -2.12
N LYS A 94 -34.89 41.73 -1.89
CA LYS A 94 -34.90 40.26 -1.99
C LYS A 94 -34.41 39.80 -3.37
N MET A 95 -34.94 40.40 -4.45
CA MET A 95 -34.55 40.04 -5.82
C MET A 95 -33.08 40.33 -6.12
N GLU A 96 -32.50 41.41 -5.57
CA GLU A 96 -31.05 41.68 -5.68
C GLU A 96 -30.22 40.58 -4.99
N ILE A 97 -30.64 40.16 -3.79
CA ILE A 97 -29.97 39.13 -3.02
C ILE A 97 -30.12 37.74 -3.67
N ASP A 98 -31.30 37.43 -4.21
CA ASP A 98 -31.55 36.17 -4.94
C ASP A 98 -30.62 36.06 -6.16
N LYS A 99 -30.45 37.14 -6.93
CA LYS A 99 -29.49 37.16 -8.04
C LYS A 99 -28.05 36.92 -7.57
N LYS A 100 -27.67 37.49 -6.43
CA LYS A 100 -26.36 37.27 -5.81
C LYS A 100 -26.20 35.81 -5.37
N TYR A 101 -27.22 35.24 -4.75
CA TYR A 101 -27.26 33.83 -4.37
C TYR A 101 -27.07 32.92 -5.58
N ASP A 102 -27.80 33.16 -6.68
CA ASP A 102 -27.69 32.34 -7.89
C ASP A 102 -26.28 32.41 -8.50
N SER A 103 -25.66 33.59 -8.53
CA SER A 103 -24.28 33.76 -8.97
C SER A 103 -23.27 33.03 -8.09
N LEU A 104 -23.45 33.10 -6.76
CA LEU A 104 -22.61 32.38 -5.80
C LEU A 104 -22.81 30.87 -5.89
N LYS A 105 -24.04 30.41 -6.12
CA LYS A 105 -24.38 29.00 -6.28
C LYS A 105 -23.68 28.41 -7.52
N LEU A 106 -23.74 29.09 -8.66
CA LEU A 106 -23.00 28.68 -9.86
C LEU A 106 -21.48 28.60 -9.60
N SER A 107 -20.94 29.57 -8.86
CA SER A 107 -19.52 29.59 -8.50
C SER A 107 -19.16 28.44 -7.55
N TYR A 108 -20.03 28.13 -6.58
CA TYR A 108 -19.87 27.02 -5.65
C TYR A 108 -19.91 25.68 -6.38
N ASP A 109 -20.90 25.46 -7.25
CA ASP A 109 -21.06 24.20 -7.99
C ASP A 109 -19.83 23.92 -8.86
N ASN A 110 -19.32 24.93 -9.56
CA ASN A 110 -18.09 24.81 -10.35
C ASN A 110 -16.86 24.50 -9.47
N SER A 111 -16.71 25.20 -8.35
CA SER A 111 -15.57 25.03 -7.45
C SER A 111 -15.62 23.68 -6.71
N LYS A 112 -16.82 23.18 -6.41
CA LYS A 112 -17.05 21.88 -5.77
C LYS A 112 -16.62 20.73 -6.66
N VAL A 113 -16.96 20.76 -7.96
CA VAL A 113 -16.51 19.75 -8.93
C VAL A 113 -14.98 19.68 -8.98
N GLN A 114 -14.31 20.83 -9.00
CA GLN A 114 -12.84 20.89 -8.97
C GLN A 114 -12.27 20.35 -7.66
N ALA A 115 -12.86 20.71 -6.52
CA ALA A 115 -12.44 20.24 -5.21
C ALA A 115 -12.60 18.72 -5.06
N ASP A 116 -13.69 18.15 -5.56
CA ASP A 116 -13.93 16.71 -5.50
C ASP A 116 -12.96 15.94 -6.42
N ALA A 117 -12.63 16.49 -7.60
CA ALA A 117 -11.59 15.93 -8.46
C ALA A 117 -10.20 15.96 -7.80
N LEU A 118 -9.86 17.03 -7.09
CA LEU A 118 -8.61 17.13 -6.32
C LEU A 118 -8.57 16.13 -5.17
N LYS A 119 -9.65 15.98 -4.40
CA LYS A 119 -9.75 14.98 -3.32
C LYS A 119 -9.54 13.57 -3.85
N LYS A 120 -10.15 13.24 -5.00
CA LYS A 120 -9.97 11.94 -5.65
C LYS A 120 -8.52 11.72 -6.07
N SER A 121 -7.90 12.72 -6.70
CA SER A 121 -6.50 12.64 -7.14
C SER A 121 -5.52 12.48 -5.96
N LEU A 122 -5.78 13.18 -4.84
CA LEU A 122 -5.00 13.01 -3.60
C LEU A 122 -5.11 11.60 -3.04
N LYS A 123 -6.32 11.03 -3.01
CA LYS A 123 -6.53 9.66 -2.55
C LYS A 123 -5.81 8.65 -3.44
N GLU A 124 -5.89 8.81 -4.76
CA GLU A 124 -5.16 7.97 -5.71
C GLU A 124 -3.64 8.04 -5.47
N LEU A 125 -3.10 9.24 -5.23
CA LEU A 125 -1.68 9.40 -4.91
C LEU A 125 -1.29 8.72 -3.60
N GLU A 126 -2.11 8.81 -2.56
CA GLU A 126 -1.90 8.11 -1.28
C GLU A 126 -1.90 6.57 -1.45
N GLU A 127 -2.83 6.05 -2.25
CA GLU A 127 -2.91 4.63 -2.58
C GLU A 127 -1.66 4.17 -3.35
N GLU A 128 -1.19 4.94 -4.34
CA GLU A 128 0.02 4.63 -5.10
C GLU A 128 1.29 4.70 -4.25
N ILE A 129 1.40 5.66 -3.32
CA ILE A 129 2.51 5.69 -2.34
C ILE A 129 2.51 4.43 -1.49
N THR A 130 1.34 4.02 -1.00
CA THR A 130 1.21 2.81 -0.17
C THR A 130 1.62 1.55 -0.93
N LYS A 131 1.16 1.41 -2.18
CA LYS A 131 1.58 0.30 -3.06
C LYS A 131 3.08 0.32 -3.30
N THR A 132 3.65 1.50 -3.52
CA THR A 132 5.10 1.64 -3.77
C THR A 132 5.92 1.28 -2.53
N ARG A 133 5.47 1.63 -1.31
CA ARG A 133 6.12 1.19 -0.07
C ARG A 133 6.11 -0.32 0.09
N ASN A 134 4.94 -0.94 -0.11
CA ASN A 134 4.83 -2.41 -0.03
C ASN A 134 5.74 -3.11 -1.04
N TYR A 135 5.79 -2.58 -2.28
CA TYR A 135 6.69 -3.10 -3.31
C TYR A 135 8.16 -2.94 -2.93
N ARG A 136 8.55 -1.80 -2.36
CA ARG A 136 9.90 -1.59 -1.84
C ARG A 136 10.25 -2.59 -0.75
N ASP A 137 9.36 -2.83 0.22
CA ASP A 137 9.60 -3.77 1.31
C ASP A 137 9.81 -5.20 0.79
N GLU A 138 8.97 -5.61 -0.15
CA GLU A 138 9.11 -6.90 -0.82
C GLU A 138 10.41 -6.99 -1.62
N ALA A 139 10.76 -5.95 -2.37
CA ALA A 139 11.99 -5.88 -3.14
C ALA A 139 13.23 -5.91 -2.24
N ALA A 140 13.22 -5.21 -1.10
CA ALA A 140 14.31 -5.19 -0.14
C ALA A 140 14.54 -6.57 0.49
N ALA A 141 13.46 -7.26 0.88
CA ALA A 141 13.56 -8.63 1.40
C ALA A 141 14.15 -9.60 0.36
N ARG A 142 13.68 -9.54 -0.89
CA ARG A 142 14.20 -10.35 -2.00
C ARG A 142 15.67 -10.04 -2.30
N TYR A 143 16.03 -8.76 -2.31
CA TYR A 143 17.39 -8.31 -2.57
C TYR A 143 18.36 -8.75 -1.46
N SER A 144 17.95 -8.69 -0.18
CA SER A 144 18.72 -9.21 0.94
C SER A 144 18.96 -10.73 0.84
N ASN A 145 17.93 -11.49 0.45
CA ASN A 145 18.06 -12.95 0.25
C ASN A 145 18.98 -13.30 -0.93
N ALA A 146 18.90 -12.54 -2.02
CA ALA A 146 19.76 -12.70 -3.18
C ALA A 146 21.24 -12.40 -2.85
N GLN A 147 21.52 -11.28 -2.18
CA GLN A 147 22.86 -10.94 -1.71
C GLN A 147 23.43 -11.97 -0.74
N ALA A 148 22.62 -12.48 0.20
CA ALA A 148 23.05 -13.54 1.11
C ALA A 148 23.43 -14.83 0.35
N SER A 149 22.63 -15.20 -0.65
CA SER A 149 22.90 -16.37 -1.50
C SER A 149 24.15 -16.19 -2.37
N GLU A 150 24.33 -15.00 -2.96
CA GLU A 150 25.51 -14.64 -3.74
C GLU A 150 26.78 -14.68 -2.88
N LYS A 151 26.75 -14.11 -1.68
CA LYS A 151 27.89 -14.11 -0.75
C LYS A 151 28.24 -15.51 -0.27
N ILE A 152 27.25 -16.38 -0.04
CA ILE A 152 27.49 -17.81 0.26
C ILE A 152 28.16 -18.50 -0.94
N ASN A 153 27.67 -18.27 -2.16
CA ASN A 153 28.25 -18.84 -3.37
C ASN A 153 29.67 -18.31 -3.64
N GLU A 154 29.94 -17.04 -3.38
CA GLU A 154 31.26 -16.42 -3.51
C GLU A 154 32.23 -16.97 -2.46
N VAL A 155 31.78 -17.19 -1.21
CA VAL A 155 32.57 -17.87 -0.18
C VAL A 155 32.85 -19.32 -0.58
N LEU A 156 31.87 -20.05 -1.12
CA LEU A 156 32.05 -21.41 -1.63
C LEU A 156 33.01 -21.46 -2.82
N ALA A 157 32.95 -20.47 -3.72
CA ALA A 157 33.85 -20.34 -4.87
C ALA A 157 35.27 -19.91 -4.47
N ASN A 158 35.42 -19.00 -3.50
CA ASN A 158 36.73 -18.57 -2.97
C ASN A 158 37.38 -19.65 -2.08
N VAL A 159 36.59 -20.53 -1.46
CA VAL A 159 37.08 -21.76 -0.83
C VAL A 159 37.57 -22.77 -1.89
N GLN A 160 37.08 -22.70 -3.13
CA GLN A 160 37.57 -23.53 -4.25
C GLN A 160 38.84 -22.97 -4.92
N THR A 161 39.12 -21.67 -4.86
CA THR A 161 40.30 -21.04 -5.51
C THR A 161 41.52 -20.81 -4.62
N LYS A 162 41.42 -21.01 -3.29
CA LYS A 162 42.59 -21.06 -2.39
C LYS A 162 42.90 -22.47 -1.91
N ASN A 163 43.52 -23.27 -2.78
CA ASN A 163 44.89 -23.76 -2.56
C ASN A 163 45.33 -24.67 -3.71
N ASN A 164 46.48 -24.29 -4.25
CA ASN A 164 47.23 -24.98 -5.28
C ASN A 164 47.64 -26.41 -4.85
N SER A 165 47.91 -27.26 -5.85
CA SER A 165 48.49 -28.63 -5.80
C SER A 165 47.63 -29.79 -5.25
N ILE A 166 46.77 -30.29 -6.15
CA ILE A 166 46.61 -31.69 -6.59
C ILE A 166 47.25 -32.79 -5.71
N GLN A 167 46.39 -33.60 -5.08
CA GLN A 167 46.64 -35.03 -4.84
C GLN A 167 45.41 -35.82 -5.30
N ILE A 168 45.58 -36.60 -6.37
CA ILE A 168 44.51 -37.29 -7.11
C ILE A 168 43.89 -38.45 -6.30
N ASP A 169 44.58 -39.01 -5.30
CA ASP A 169 44.13 -40.16 -4.51
C ASP A 169 42.95 -39.88 -3.54
N ASN A 170 42.65 -38.61 -3.27
CA ASN A 170 41.52 -38.24 -2.40
C ASN A 170 40.23 -37.97 -3.17
N ILE A 171 40.30 -37.88 -4.50
CA ILE A 171 39.13 -37.67 -5.37
C ILE A 171 38.37 -39.00 -5.54
N GLU A 172 39.09 -40.11 -5.67
CA GLU A 172 38.51 -41.44 -5.83
C GLU A 172 37.74 -41.88 -4.56
N ARG A 173 38.28 -41.59 -3.37
CA ARG A 173 37.57 -41.80 -2.09
C ARG A 173 36.37 -40.88 -1.88
N LYS A 174 36.36 -39.69 -2.49
CA LYS A 174 35.26 -38.72 -2.38
C LYS A 174 34.12 -39.06 -3.34
N ILE A 175 34.42 -39.60 -4.52
CA ILE A 175 33.42 -40.15 -5.45
C ILE A 175 32.72 -41.35 -4.82
N GLN A 176 33.46 -42.29 -4.22
CA GLN A 176 32.89 -43.45 -3.52
C GLN A 176 31.98 -43.03 -2.34
N ARG A 177 32.37 -42.00 -1.57
CA ARG A 177 31.54 -41.42 -0.50
C ARG A 177 30.31 -40.67 -1.02
N THR A 178 30.39 -40.08 -2.20
CA THR A 178 29.29 -39.33 -2.83
C THR A 178 28.27 -40.28 -3.44
N GLU A 179 28.69 -41.41 -4.03
CA GLU A 179 27.79 -42.48 -4.50
C GLU A 179 27.03 -43.16 -3.36
N SER A 180 27.68 -43.41 -2.21
CA SER A 180 27.00 -43.93 -1.01
C SER A 180 26.03 -42.92 -0.37
N ARG A 181 26.34 -41.61 -0.43
CA ARG A 181 25.48 -40.55 0.14
C ARG A 181 24.29 -40.21 -0.76
N ALA A 182 24.45 -40.31 -2.07
CA ALA A 182 23.38 -40.17 -3.05
C ALA A 182 22.37 -41.33 -2.97
N LYS A 183 22.83 -42.56 -2.73
CA LYS A 183 21.92 -43.70 -2.41
C LYS A 183 21.19 -43.51 -1.08
N GLY A 184 21.87 -43.04 -0.03
CA GLY A 184 21.24 -42.79 1.28
C GLY A 184 20.22 -41.65 1.31
N LEU A 185 20.39 -40.58 0.53
CA LEU A 185 19.41 -39.48 0.44
C LEU A 185 18.22 -39.79 -0.46
N SER A 186 18.34 -40.73 -1.39
CA SER A 186 17.19 -41.25 -2.16
C SER A 186 16.36 -42.23 -1.33
N GLU A 187 16.97 -43.04 -0.46
CA GLU A 187 16.25 -43.89 0.52
C GLU A 187 15.59 -43.08 1.65
N LEU A 188 16.06 -41.88 1.97
CA LEU A 188 15.46 -40.96 2.96
C LEU A 188 14.32 -40.09 2.40
N LYS A 189 14.04 -40.15 1.08
CA LYS A 189 12.92 -39.43 0.46
C LYS A 189 11.69 -40.32 0.18
N ASP A 190 11.84 -41.64 0.37
CA ASP A 190 10.76 -42.64 0.22
C ASP A 190 10.33 -43.27 1.57
N LEU A 191 10.87 -42.83 2.71
CA LEU A 191 10.50 -43.29 4.05
C LEU A 191 10.32 -42.09 5.01
N ASP A 192 9.11 -41.55 5.04
CA ASP A 192 8.37 -41.16 6.26
C ASP A 192 7.23 -40.18 5.94
N ASP A 193 6.24 -40.73 5.24
CA ASP A 193 4.82 -40.39 5.39
C ASP A 193 4.32 -40.99 6.72
N PHE A 194 4.71 -40.37 7.84
CA PHE A 194 4.42 -40.86 9.21
C PHE A 194 3.21 -40.17 9.86
N ASP A 195 2.51 -39.28 9.14
CA ASP A 195 1.28 -38.62 9.60
C ASP A 195 0.01 -39.50 9.40
N SER A 196 0.13 -40.67 8.77
CA SER A 196 -0.99 -41.60 8.50
C SER A 196 -1.19 -42.72 9.55
N GLN A 197 -0.28 -42.88 10.54
CA GLN A 197 -0.33 -44.01 11.49
C GLN A 197 -0.82 -43.66 12.91
N PHE A 198 -1.12 -42.39 13.19
CA PHE A 198 -1.73 -41.98 14.46
C PHE A 198 -3.26 -42.25 14.54
N GLU A 199 -3.89 -42.77 13.48
CA GLU A 199 -5.35 -42.89 13.38
C GLU A 199 -5.91 -44.31 13.68
N LYS A 200 -5.08 -45.28 14.12
CA LYS A 200 -5.55 -46.68 14.26
C LYS A 200 -5.35 -47.43 15.58
N LEU A 201 -4.71 -46.90 16.62
CA LEU A 201 -4.67 -47.59 17.92
C LEU A 201 -4.81 -46.62 19.09
N ASN A 202 -6.00 -46.03 19.20
CA ASN A 202 -6.63 -45.88 20.50
C ASN A 202 -6.93 -47.28 21.07
N GLU A 203 -6.86 -47.36 22.41
CA GLU A 203 -7.32 -48.41 23.31
C GLU A 203 -6.29 -49.44 23.83
N VAL A 204 -6.28 -49.52 25.19
CA VAL A 204 -5.84 -50.63 26.06
C VAL A 204 -4.33 -50.63 26.41
N ASP A 205 -3.86 -50.61 27.67
CA ASP A 205 -4.43 -50.53 29.01
C ASP A 205 -3.28 -50.12 29.95
N LEU A 206 -3.38 -48.99 30.64
CA LEU A 206 -2.34 -48.53 31.59
C LEU A 206 -2.58 -49.03 33.03
N ASP A 207 -3.67 -49.77 33.28
CA ASP A 207 -4.00 -50.30 34.60
C ASP A 207 -3.37 -51.69 34.89
N LEU A 208 -2.92 -52.43 33.87
CA LEU A 208 -2.37 -53.80 34.03
C LEU A 208 -0.90 -53.87 34.46
N GLU A 209 -0.14 -52.77 34.39
CA GLU A 209 1.30 -52.77 34.69
C GLU A 209 1.62 -52.28 36.12
N LEU A 210 0.64 -51.67 36.79
CA LEU A 210 0.73 -51.19 38.18
C LEU A 210 0.53 -52.28 39.25
N GLU A 211 -0.04 -53.44 38.89
CA GLU A 211 -0.18 -54.60 39.80
C GLU A 211 1.10 -55.44 39.95
N LYS A 212 2.01 -55.40 38.96
CA LYS A 212 3.25 -56.20 39.00
C LYS A 212 4.33 -55.68 39.94
N TYR A 213 4.17 -54.46 40.47
CA TYR A 213 5.14 -53.84 41.38
C TYR A 213 4.69 -53.80 42.86
N LYS A 214 3.57 -54.45 43.22
CA LYS A 214 3.11 -54.55 44.63
C LYS A 214 3.24 -55.93 45.28
N ASP A 215 3.58 -56.98 44.53
CA ASP A 215 3.79 -58.33 45.07
C ASP A 215 5.16 -58.90 44.68
N ASN A 216 6.25 -58.41 45.31
CA ASN A 216 7.39 -59.23 45.75
C ASN A 216 8.52 -58.35 46.33
N ASN A 217 8.68 -58.48 47.65
CA ASN A 217 9.65 -57.88 48.60
C ASN A 217 9.37 -56.46 49.12
#